data_AF-A0A3M1N2D9-F1
#
_entry.id   AF-A0A3M1N2D9-F1
#
_cell.length_a   1.000
_cell.length_b   1.000
_cell.length_c   1.000
_cell.angle_alpha   90.00
_cell.angle_beta   90.00
_cell.angle_gamma   90.00
#
_symmetry.space_group_name_H-M   'P 1'
#
loop_
_entity.id
_entity.type
_entity.pdbx_description
1 polymer ?
#
loop_
_entity_poly.entity_id
_entity_poly.type
_entity_poly.pdbx_seq_one_letter_code
_entity_poly.pdbx_strand_id
1 'polypeptide(L)'
;MSVGSPNETNLENLMQLGINAARNRNKEAAKGIFTQVLNIDRRNERAWLWLAAVEDDQTERRRILQTVLSINPENQKARELLEAMDRVIERSERASMELGIRLIIILVIVLIVVGILVYFITA
;
A
#
# COMPACT_ATOMS: atom_id res chain seq x y z
N MET A 1 6.46 40.97 -3.85
CA MET A 1 5.40 39.95 -3.71
C MET A 1 5.18 39.36 -5.10
N SER A 2 5.66 38.14 -5.35
CA SER A 2 5.40 37.48 -6.63
C SER A 2 3.96 36.98 -6.59
N VAL A 3 3.04 37.71 -7.22
CA VAL A 3 1.69 37.22 -7.46
C VAL A 3 1.84 36.05 -8.41
N GLY A 4 1.65 34.83 -7.90
CA GLY A 4 1.70 33.61 -8.70
C GLY A 4 0.78 33.74 -9.91
N SER A 5 1.15 33.13 -11.02
CA SER A 5 0.36 33.23 -12.25
C SER A 5 -1.10 32.78 -12.00
N PRO A 6 -2.09 33.28 -12.75
CA PRO A 6 -3.49 32.89 -12.57
C PRO A 6 -3.71 31.37 -12.56
N ASN A 7 -2.88 30.61 -13.28
CA ASN A 7 -2.90 29.15 -13.27
C ASN A 7 -2.37 28.51 -11.98
N GLU A 8 -1.29 29.04 -11.39
CA GLU A 8 -0.75 28.53 -10.11
C GLU A 8 -1.73 28.76 -8.96
N THR A 9 -2.37 29.94 -8.94
CA THR A 9 -3.41 30.26 -7.95
C THR A 9 -4.60 29.32 -8.09
N ASN A 10 -5.02 29.02 -9.33
CA ASN A 10 -6.10 28.07 -9.57
C ASN A 10 -5.73 26.63 -9.17
N LEU A 11 -4.49 26.21 -9.43
CA LEU A 11 -4.00 24.88 -9.06
C LEU A 11 -3.94 24.68 -7.55
N GLU A 12 -3.46 25.68 -6.81
CA GLU A 12 -3.42 25.62 -5.34
C GLU A 12 -4.84 25.62 -4.74
N ASN A 13 -5.79 26.37 -5.33
CA ASN A 13 -7.20 26.31 -4.92
C ASN A 13 -7.79 24.90 -5.11
N LEU A 14 -7.51 24.25 -6.25
CA LEU A 14 -7.92 22.87 -6.50
C LEU A 14 -7.28 21.90 -5.50
N MET A 15 -5.99 22.09 -5.19
CA MET A 15 -5.30 21.29 -4.17
C MET A 15 -5.97 21.41 -2.81
N GLN A 16 -6.28 22.63 -2.37
CA GLN A 16 -6.96 22.85 -1.08
C GLN A 16 -8.36 22.24 -1.06
N LEU A 17 -9.11 22.34 -2.16
CA LEU A 17 -10.43 21.72 -2.29
C LEU A 17 -10.35 20.19 -2.15
N GLY A 18 -9.39 19.55 -2.83
CA GLY A 18 -9.17 18.11 -2.76
C GLY A 18 -8.78 17.65 -1.34
N ILE A 19 -7.91 18.41 -0.67
CA ILE A 19 -7.50 18.12 0.72
C ILE A 19 -8.68 18.23 1.66
N ASN A 20 -9.53 19.25 1.52
CA ASN A 20 -10.72 19.41 2.34
C ASN A 20 -11.73 18.28 2.11
N ALA A 21 -11.93 17.85 0.86
CA ALA A 21 -12.76 16.68 0.56
C ALA A 21 -12.22 15.41 1.22
N ALA A 22 -10.90 15.17 1.13
CA ALA A 22 -10.24 14.02 1.76
C ALA A 22 -10.40 14.04 3.29
N ARG A 23 -10.21 15.21 3.93
CA ARG A 23 -10.39 15.40 5.38
C ARG A 23 -11.83 15.15 5.83
N ASN A 24 -12.81 15.51 5.00
CA ASN A 24 -14.22 15.24 5.24
C ASN A 24 -14.63 13.79 4.93
N ARG A 25 -13.66 12.88 4.72
CA ARG A 25 -13.86 11.47 4.33
C ARG A 25 -14.60 11.28 3.01
N ASN A 26 -14.71 12.32 2.19
CA ASN A 26 -15.29 12.24 0.86
C ASN A 26 -14.21 11.86 -0.16
N LYS A 27 -13.83 10.57 -0.16
CA LYS A 27 -12.74 10.04 -0.99
C LYS A 27 -13.02 10.17 -2.48
N GLU A 28 -14.25 9.90 -2.92
CA GLU A 28 -14.63 10.00 -4.33
C GLU A 28 -14.46 11.43 -4.87
N ALA A 29 -14.97 12.42 -4.14
CA ALA A 29 -14.76 13.82 -4.53
C ALA A 29 -13.28 14.19 -4.52
N ALA A 30 -12.53 13.76 -3.49
CA ALA A 30 -11.10 14.02 -3.41
C ALA A 30 -10.32 13.41 -4.59
N LYS A 31 -10.60 12.15 -4.96
CA LYS A 31 -10.03 11.49 -6.14
C LYS A 31 -10.29 12.28 -7.41
N GLY A 32 -11.55 12.69 -7.63
CA GLY A 32 -11.93 13.49 -8.79
C GLY A 32 -11.18 14.82 -8.86
N ILE A 33 -10.99 15.50 -7.72
CA ILE A 33 -10.27 16.78 -7.66
C ILE A 33 -8.77 16.58 -7.89
N PHE A 34 -8.12 15.61 -7.24
CA PHE A 34 -6.69 15.36 -7.46
C PHE A 34 -6.40 14.91 -8.90
N THR A 35 -7.33 14.17 -9.52
CA THR A 35 -7.22 13.84 -10.96
C THR A 35 -7.25 15.09 -11.83
N GLN A 36 -8.09 16.08 -11.50
CA GLN A 36 -8.09 17.37 -12.21
C GLN A 36 -6.77 18.13 -12.03
N VAL A 37 -6.21 18.15 -10.82
CA VAL A 37 -4.88 18.73 -10.57
C VAL A 37 -3.83 18.04 -11.43
N LEU A 38 -3.84 16.71 -11.50
CA LEU A 38 -2.91 15.91 -12.30
C LEU A 38 -3.11 16.07 -13.80
N ASN A 39 -4.32 16.40 -14.27
CA ASN A 39 -4.55 16.74 -15.67
C ASN A 39 -3.91 18.06 -16.07
N ILE A 40 -3.80 19.01 -15.12
CA ILE A 40 -3.13 20.30 -15.32
C ILE A 40 -1.61 20.14 -15.15
N ASP A 41 -1.18 19.47 -14.10
CA ASP A 41 0.22 19.17 -13.79
C ASP A 41 0.40 17.69 -13.41
N ARG A 42 0.78 16.89 -14.42
CA ARG A 42 1.02 15.44 -14.26
C ARG A 42 2.22 15.12 -13.38
N ARG A 43 3.13 16.09 -13.15
CA ARG A 43 4.32 15.90 -12.33
C ARG A 43 4.11 16.36 -10.89
N ASN A 44 2.88 16.75 -10.52
CA ASN A 44 2.58 17.21 -9.19
C ASN A 44 2.62 16.07 -8.16
N GLU A 45 3.76 15.91 -7.51
CA GLU A 45 3.98 14.88 -6.49
C GLU A 45 2.98 14.97 -5.32
N ARG A 46 2.60 16.20 -4.92
CA ARG A 46 1.63 16.41 -3.83
C ARG A 46 0.27 15.82 -4.20
N ALA A 47 -0.20 16.05 -5.41
CA ALA A 47 -1.48 15.53 -5.89
C ALA A 47 -1.47 14.00 -5.98
N TRP A 48 -0.39 13.41 -6.49
CA TRP A 48 -0.22 11.96 -6.52
C TRP A 48 -0.20 11.33 -5.12
N LEU A 49 0.52 11.92 -4.16
CA LEU A 49 0.55 11.43 -2.78
C LEU A 49 -0.82 11.50 -2.11
N TRP A 50 -1.56 12.58 -2.34
CA TRP A 50 -2.92 12.70 -1.82
C TRP A 50 -3.89 11.74 -2.50
N LEU A 51 -3.75 11.50 -3.81
CA LEU A 51 -4.52 10.49 -4.53
C LEU A 51 -4.28 9.09 -3.94
N ALA A 52 -3.02 8.73 -3.66
CA ALA A 52 -2.68 7.47 -2.98
C ALA A 52 -3.31 7.37 -1.58
N ALA A 53 -3.45 8.49 -0.86
CA ALA A 53 -4.02 8.50 0.50
C ALA A 53 -5.53 8.26 0.52
N VAL A 54 -6.24 8.60 -0.56
CA VAL A 54 -7.68 8.38 -0.72
C VAL A 54 -8.00 7.14 -1.56
N GLU A 55 -6.99 6.46 -2.09
CA GLU A 55 -7.15 5.20 -2.83
C GLU A 55 -7.35 4.01 -1.86
N ASP A 56 -8.41 3.26 -2.13
CA ASP A 56 -8.84 2.11 -1.33
C ASP A 56 -8.26 0.81 -1.87
N ASP A 57 -8.07 0.73 -3.19
CA ASP A 57 -7.43 -0.43 -3.80
C ASP A 57 -5.91 -0.42 -3.53
N GLN A 58 -5.42 -1.46 -2.87
CA GLN A 58 -3.99 -1.54 -2.51
C GLN A 58 -3.08 -1.67 -3.73
N THR A 59 -3.55 -2.28 -4.82
CA THR A 59 -2.78 -2.45 -6.05
C THR A 59 -2.59 -1.10 -6.73
N GLU A 60 -3.68 -0.35 -6.90
CA GLU A 60 -3.65 0.98 -7.51
C GLU A 60 -2.91 1.98 -6.63
N ARG A 61 -3.10 1.93 -5.31
CA ARG A 61 -2.33 2.75 -4.37
C ARG A 61 -0.82 2.52 -4.52
N ARG A 62 -0.36 1.27 -4.66
CA ARG A 62 1.05 0.95 -4.91
C ARG A 62 1.52 1.55 -6.24
N ARG A 63 0.72 1.40 -7.30
CA ARG A 63 1.02 1.95 -8.63
C ARG A 63 1.17 3.48 -8.61
N ILE A 64 0.29 4.17 -7.89
CA ILE A 64 0.36 5.62 -7.70
C ILE A 64 1.66 6.01 -6.98
N LEU A 65 2.00 5.33 -5.88
CA LEU A 65 3.24 5.62 -5.13
C LEU A 65 4.51 5.34 -5.95
N GLN A 66 4.51 4.30 -6.78
CA GLN A 66 5.58 4.04 -7.74
C GLN A 66 5.71 5.16 -8.79
N THR A 67 4.58 5.77 -9.19
CA THR A 67 4.58 6.92 -10.09
C THR A 67 5.19 8.16 -9.41
N VAL A 68 4.94 8.37 -8.11
CA VAL A 68 5.62 9.44 -7.36
C VAL A 68 7.13 9.24 -7.38
N LEU A 69 7.60 8.01 -7.14
CA LEU A 69 9.03 7.70 -7.15
C LEU A 69 9.65 7.77 -8.55
N SER A 70 8.89 7.55 -9.63
CA SER A 70 9.40 7.75 -10.99
C SER A 70 9.55 9.22 -11.35
N ILE A 71 8.70 10.10 -10.78
CA ILE A 71 8.79 11.55 -10.92
C ILE A 71 9.94 12.10 -10.06
N ASN A 72 10.00 11.67 -8.80
CA ASN A 72 11.00 12.06 -7.81
C ASN A 72 11.48 10.84 -7.00
N PRO A 73 12.62 10.24 -7.40
CA PRO A 73 13.19 9.10 -6.69
C PRO A 73 13.57 9.38 -5.24
N GLU A 74 13.77 10.64 -4.87
CA GLU A 74 14.13 11.06 -3.51
C GLU A 74 12.92 11.34 -2.62
N ASN A 75 11.70 11.08 -3.11
CA ASN A 75 10.49 11.28 -2.32
C ASN A 75 10.41 10.25 -1.17
N GLN A 76 10.92 10.65 -0.02
CA GLN A 76 10.97 9.83 1.19
C GLN A 76 9.59 9.34 1.62
N LYS A 77 8.56 10.17 1.46
CA LYS A 77 7.20 9.82 1.88
C LYS A 77 6.62 8.67 1.07
N ALA A 78 6.82 8.67 -0.24
CA ALA A 78 6.37 7.59 -1.11
C ALA A 78 7.07 6.26 -0.79
N ARG A 79 8.38 6.31 -0.51
CA ARG A 79 9.19 5.14 -0.12
C ARG A 79 8.70 4.52 1.18
N GLU A 80 8.51 5.34 2.22
CA GLU A 80 8.00 4.89 3.52
C GLU A 80 6.62 4.25 3.41
N LEU A 81 5.74 4.80 2.57
CA LEU A 81 4.40 4.26 2.35
C LEU A 81 4.43 2.91 1.63
N LEU A 82 5.32 2.73 0.65
CA LEU A 82 5.50 1.44 -0.04
C LEU A 82 6.08 0.38 0.91
N GLU A 83 7.13 0.71 1.65
CA GLU A 83 7.71 -0.20 2.64
C GLU A 83 6.69 -0.62 3.71
N ALA A 84 5.82 0.30 4.15
CA ALA A 84 4.75 -0.04 5.06
C ALA A 84 3.74 -1.03 4.46
N MET A 85 3.44 -0.92 3.16
CA MET A 85 2.57 -1.86 2.46
C MET A 85 3.21 -3.24 2.30
N ASP A 86 4.51 -3.29 2.00
CA ASP A 86 5.23 -4.56 1.84
C ASP A 86 5.31 -5.34 3.17
N ARG A 87 5.53 -4.64 4.30
CA ARG A 87 5.49 -5.26 5.63
C ARG A 87 4.14 -5.88 6.00
N VAL A 88 3.03 -5.32 5.51
CA VAL A 88 1.69 -5.86 5.75
C VAL A 88 1.50 -7.18 4.99
N ILE A 89 1.97 -7.23 3.73
CA ILE A 89 1.90 -8.44 2.90
C ILE A 89 2.74 -9.56 3.52
N GLU A 90 3.98 -9.28 3.90
CA GLU A 90 4.86 -10.29 4.51
C GLU A 90 4.28 -10.89 5.81
N ARG A 91 3.61 -10.07 6.64
CA ARG A 91 2.96 -10.58 7.87
C ARG A 91 1.79 -11.50 7.56
N SER A 92 1.01 -11.21 6.52
CA SER A 92 -0.14 -12.04 6.12
C SER A 92 0.29 -13.44 5.62
N GLU A 93 1.44 -13.52 4.95
CA GLU A 93 2.01 -14.78 4.49
C GLU A 93 2.69 -15.57 5.62
N ARG A 94 3.38 -14.91 6.55
CA ARG A 94 4.02 -15.59 7.70
C ARG A 94 3.01 -16.19 8.67
N ALA A 95 1.87 -15.53 8.89
CA ALA A 95 0.83 -16.01 9.81
C ALA A 95 0.15 -17.30 9.35
N SER A 96 0.00 -17.48 8.03
CA SER A 96 -0.57 -18.69 7.43
C SER A 96 0.44 -19.84 7.35
N MET A 97 1.73 -19.52 7.23
CA MET A 97 2.79 -20.52 7.09
C MET A 97 3.17 -21.20 8.42
N GLU A 98 3.13 -20.49 9.56
CA GLU A 98 3.46 -21.10 10.86
C GLU A 98 2.53 -22.24 11.26
N LEU A 99 1.23 -22.12 10.98
CA LEU A 99 0.26 -23.17 11.34
C LEU A 99 0.40 -24.39 10.42
N GLY A 100 0.62 -24.17 9.11
CA GLY A 100 0.77 -25.26 8.14
C GLY A 100 2.01 -26.11 8.40
N ILE A 101 3.17 -25.47 8.63
CA ILE A 101 4.43 -26.19 8.89
C ILE A 101 4.37 -26.94 10.23
N ARG A 102 3.80 -26.35 11.28
CA ARG A 102 3.64 -27.01 12.58
C ARG A 102 2.78 -28.28 12.48
N LEU A 103 1.68 -28.26 11.72
CA LEU A 103 0.84 -29.44 11.52
C LEU A 103 1.57 -30.56 10.78
N ILE A 104 2.36 -30.23 9.75
CA ILE A 104 3.17 -31.22 9.01
C ILE A 104 4.19 -31.86 9.94
N ILE A 105 4.90 -31.08 10.75
CA ILE A 105 5.89 -31.60 11.70
C ILE A 105 5.23 -32.55 12.72
N ILE A 106 4.08 -32.17 13.30
CA ILE A 106 3.34 -33.02 14.24
C ILE A 106 2.93 -34.33 13.57
N LEU A 107 2.39 -34.27 12.35
CA LEU A 107 1.98 -35.46 11.59
C LEU A 107 3.16 -36.42 11.35
N VAL A 108 4.31 -35.89 10.94
CA VAL A 108 5.52 -36.69 10.70
C VAL A 108 6.01 -37.36 11.99
N ILE A 109 6.04 -36.62 13.11
CA ILE A 109 6.41 -37.18 14.42
C ILE A 109 5.47 -38.32 14.81
N VAL A 110 4.15 -38.12 14.65
CA VAL A 110 3.14 -39.15 14.96
C VAL A 110 3.36 -40.41 14.11
N LEU A 111 3.60 -40.27 12.80
CA LEU A 111 3.85 -41.41 11.91
C LEU A 111 5.11 -42.19 12.32
N ILE A 112 6.18 -41.48 12.69
CA ILE A 112 7.42 -42.11 13.16
C ILE A 112 7.16 -42.91 14.44
N VAL A 113 6.47 -42.32 15.42
CA VAL A 113 6.15 -43.00 16.69
C VAL A 113 5.29 -44.24 16.46
N VAL A 114 4.28 -44.15 15.60
CA VAL A 114 3.42 -45.29 15.24
C VAL A 114 4.23 -46.39 14.57
N GLY A 115 5.11 -46.05 13.61
CA GLY A 115 5.97 -47.03 12.94
C GLY A 115 6.91 -47.75 13.92
N ILE A 116 7.49 -47.02 14.87
CA ILE A 116 8.33 -47.59 15.93
C ILE A 116 7.51 -48.55 16.79
N LEU A 117 6.32 -48.16 17.24
CA LEU A 117 5.46 -49.01 18.06
C LEU A 117 5.06 -50.30 17.33
N VAL A 118 4.66 -50.20 16.06
CA VAL A 118 4.30 -51.37 15.25
C VAL A 118 5.51 -52.31 15.11
N TYR A 119 6.68 -51.77 14.81
CA TYR A 119 7.91 -52.55 14.69
C TYR A 119 8.21 -53.33 15.98
N PHE A 120 8.13 -52.67 17.14
CA PHE A 120 8.34 -53.31 18.45
C PHE A 120 7.29 -54.37 18.81
N ILE A 121 6.07 -54.27 18.27
CA ILE A 121 5.01 -55.26 18.51
C ILE A 121 5.21 -56.51 17.64
N THR A 122 5.76 -56.34 16.43
CA THR A 122 5.91 -57.43 15.46
C THR A 122 7.26 -58.14 15.49
N ALA A 123 8.29 -57.52 16.09
CA ALA A 123 9.63 -58.10 16.27
C ALA A 123 9.71 -58.89 17.59
#